data_AF-A0A958SYD6-F1
#
_entry.id   AF-A0A958SYD6-F1
#
_cell.length_a   1.000
_cell.length_b   1.000
_cell.length_c   1.000
_cell.angle_alpha   90.00
_cell.angle_beta   90.00
_cell.angle_gamma   90.00
#
_symmetry.space_group_name_H-M   'P 1'
#
loop_
_entity.id
_entity.type
_entity.pdbx_description
1 polymer ?
#
loop_
_entity_poly.entity_id
_entity_poly.type
_entity_poly.pdbx_seq_one_letter_code
_entity_poly.pdbx_strand_id
1 'polypeptide(L)'
;MQVLKFGGTSVGSVQNMAHVKTIINDGRPKVVVLSAMSGTTNALVEISESIRLGNQQLALEQIGNLQQKYFQIVDELLNDKILNSEALTYVESVFRLLQSYVEEAHTHGMYNKIVAQGEMLSTFLFSRFLQQEGIHAQLVSALDFMRVDRTNEPDLFYI
;
A
#
# COMPACT_ATOMS: atom_id res chain seq x y z
N MET A 1 0.70 25.02 -3.95
CA MET A 1 0.29 23.71 -3.39
C MET A 1 1.55 22.91 -3.11
N GLN A 2 1.72 22.35 -1.91
CA GLN A 2 2.90 21.55 -1.57
C GLN A 2 2.64 20.07 -1.89
N VAL A 3 3.67 19.37 -2.39
CA VAL A 3 3.65 17.91 -2.56
C VAL A 3 4.75 17.34 -1.68
N LEU A 4 4.39 16.48 -0.73
CA LEU A 4 5.32 15.84 0.20
C LEU A 4 5.36 14.34 -0.07
N LYS A 5 6.55 13.81 -0.33
CA LYS A 5 6.75 12.37 -0.55
C LYS A 5 7.48 11.75 0.64
N PHE A 6 6.94 10.65 1.15
CA PHE A 6 7.53 9.88 2.24
C PHE A 6 7.95 8.49 1.73
N GLY A 7 9.18 8.09 2.05
CA GLY A 7 9.72 6.79 1.67
C GLY A 7 9.25 5.66 2.59
N GLY A 8 9.56 4.41 2.24
CA GLY A 8 9.08 3.26 2.99
C GLY A 8 9.58 3.19 4.43
N THR A 9 10.75 3.75 4.73
CA THR A 9 11.24 3.88 6.11
C THR A 9 10.41 4.89 6.91
N SER A 10 10.00 6.00 6.30
CA SER A 10 9.15 7.04 6.90
C SER A 10 7.74 6.55 7.23
N VAL A 11 7.28 5.46 6.60
CA VAL A 11 5.99 4.82 6.91
C VAL A 11 6.18 3.36 7.36
N GLY A 12 7.37 3.00 7.82
CA GLY A 12 7.73 1.60 8.12
C GLY A 12 7.18 1.07 9.44
N SER A 13 6.67 1.94 10.31
CA SER A 13 6.11 1.60 11.63
C SER A 13 5.00 2.59 12.02
N VAL A 14 4.17 2.22 12.98
CA VAL A 14 3.13 3.10 13.55
C VAL A 14 3.73 4.38 14.11
N GLN A 15 4.86 4.28 14.82
CA GLN A 15 5.61 5.45 15.30
C GLN A 15 6.01 6.40 14.16
N ASN A 16 6.53 5.85 13.05
CA ASN A 16 6.95 6.67 11.93
C ASN A 16 5.75 7.32 11.21
N MET A 17 4.62 6.60 11.08
CA MET A 17 3.37 7.17 10.59
C MET A 17 2.88 8.32 11.48
N ALA A 18 2.99 8.20 12.80
CA ALA A 18 2.68 9.29 13.73
C ALA A 18 3.59 10.52 13.52
N HIS A 19 4.88 10.32 13.24
CA HIS A 19 5.77 11.43 12.86
C HIS A 19 5.37 12.08 11.54
N VAL A 20 5.03 11.28 10.51
CA VAL A 20 4.55 11.80 9.23
C VAL A 20 3.28 12.64 9.43
N LYS A 21 2.31 12.15 10.20
CA LYS A 21 1.10 12.90 10.58
C LYS A 21 1.45 14.27 11.16
N THR A 22 2.38 14.33 12.11
CA THR A 22 2.83 15.59 12.71
C THR A 22 3.44 16.54 11.69
N ILE A 23 4.27 16.04 10.77
CA ILE A 23 4.89 16.85 9.71
C ILE A 23 3.83 17.45 8.77
N ILE A 24 2.83 16.65 8.39
CA ILE A 24 1.83 17.07 7.41
C ILE A 24 0.70 17.93 8.02
N ASN A 25 0.53 17.96 9.34
CA ASN A 25 -0.55 18.70 10.00
C ASN A 25 -0.15 20.13 10.39
N ASP A 26 0.37 20.91 9.44
CA ASP A 26 0.85 22.29 9.64
C ASP A 26 -0.17 23.38 9.22
N GLY A 27 -1.42 22.99 8.95
CA GLY A 27 -2.50 23.89 8.51
C GLY A 27 -2.48 24.29 7.03
N ARG A 28 -1.47 23.89 6.24
CA ARG A 28 -1.39 24.24 4.81
C ARG A 28 -1.95 23.12 3.91
N PRO A 29 -2.67 23.44 2.81
CA PRO A 29 -3.07 22.43 1.84
C PRO A 29 -1.88 21.74 1.16
N LYS A 30 -1.91 20.40 1.09
CA LYS A 30 -0.84 19.59 0.50
C LYS A 30 -1.32 18.26 -0.06
N VAL A 31 -0.57 17.73 -1.01
CA VAL A 31 -0.67 16.36 -1.51
C VAL A 31 0.41 15.53 -0.84
N VAL A 32 0.03 14.38 -0.31
CA VAL A 32 0.96 13.44 0.36
C VAL A 32 1.08 12.18 -0.49
N VAL A 33 2.31 11.83 -0.84
CA VAL A 33 2.63 10.63 -1.63
C VAL A 33 3.42 9.67 -0.74
N LEU A 34 2.96 8.43 -0.62
CA LEU A 34 3.60 7.41 0.20
C LEU A 34 4.14 6.28 -0.68
N SER A 35 5.34 5.81 -0.38
CA SER A 35 5.78 4.48 -0.81
C SER A 35 5.16 3.40 0.06
N ALA A 36 5.22 2.14 -0.39
CA ALA A 36 4.94 0.99 0.47
C ALA A 36 5.76 1.02 1.78
N MET A 37 5.23 0.39 2.84
CA MET A 37 5.94 0.25 4.11
C MET A 37 7.28 -0.49 3.93
N SER A 38 8.26 -0.17 4.78
CA SER A 38 9.61 -0.78 4.72
C SER A 38 9.55 -2.31 4.64
N GLY A 39 10.24 -2.87 3.64
CA GLY A 39 10.32 -4.30 3.35
C GLY A 39 9.11 -4.88 2.59
N THR A 40 8.00 -4.16 2.46
CA THR A 40 6.80 -4.65 1.76
C THR A 40 7.06 -4.88 0.28
N THR A 41 7.67 -3.93 -0.42
CA THR A 41 7.97 -4.07 -1.86
C THR A 41 8.82 -5.31 -2.12
N ASN A 42 9.85 -5.55 -1.30
CA ASN A 42 10.71 -6.72 -1.43
C ASN A 42 9.93 -8.02 -1.22
N ALA A 43 9.10 -8.09 -0.17
CA ALA A 43 8.25 -9.25 0.08
C ALA A 43 7.28 -9.52 -1.09
N LEU A 44 6.69 -8.48 -1.68
CA LEU A 44 5.79 -8.62 -2.85
C LEU A 44 6.54 -9.07 -4.11
N VAL A 45 7.78 -8.60 -4.31
CA VAL A 45 8.66 -9.09 -5.39
C VAL A 45 9.00 -10.56 -5.19
N GLU A 46 9.33 -10.97 -3.97
CA GLU A 46 9.61 -12.38 -3.64
C GLU A 46 8.38 -13.27 -3.84
N ILE A 47 7.18 -12.81 -3.45
CA ILE A 47 5.92 -13.51 -3.73
C ILE A 47 5.72 -13.68 -5.24
N SER A 48 5.90 -12.61 -6.02
CA SER A 48 5.75 -12.66 -7.47
C SER A 48 6.75 -13.64 -8.11
N GLU A 49 7.97 -13.69 -7.59
CA GLU A 49 9.02 -14.61 -8.05
C GLU A 49 8.69 -16.07 -7.71
N SER A 50 8.19 -16.35 -6.50
CA SER A 50 7.72 -17.69 -6.13
C SER A 50 6.59 -18.17 -7.05
N ILE A 51 5.65 -17.28 -7.40
CA ILE A 51 4.58 -17.59 -8.38
C ILE A 51 5.20 -17.86 -9.77
N ARG A 52 6.14 -17.02 -10.22
CA ARG A 52 6.82 -17.18 -11.51
C ARG A 52 7.53 -18.53 -11.65
N LEU A 53 8.12 -19.01 -10.55
CA LEU A 53 8.82 -20.29 -10.48
C LEU A 53 7.90 -21.50 -10.28
N GLY A 54 6.59 -21.29 -10.10
CA GLY A 54 5.62 -22.36 -9.84
C GLY A 54 5.67 -22.90 -8.40
N ASN A 55 6.35 -22.21 -7.48
CA ASN A 55 6.47 -22.61 -6.08
C ASN A 55 5.24 -22.15 -5.27
N GLN A 56 4.08 -22.74 -5.57
CA GLN A 56 2.78 -22.31 -5.02
C GLN A 56 2.74 -22.32 -3.48
N GLN A 57 3.26 -23.38 -2.86
CA GLN A 57 3.28 -23.49 -1.40
C GLN A 57 4.10 -22.38 -0.74
N LEU A 58 5.27 -22.05 -1.30
CA LEU A 58 6.11 -20.97 -0.81
C LEU A 58 5.44 -19.60 -1.00
N ALA A 59 4.79 -19.37 -2.15
CA ALA A 59 4.06 -18.13 -2.41
C ALA A 59 2.93 -17.93 -1.38
N LEU A 60 2.14 -18.97 -1.09
CA LEU A 60 1.07 -18.93 -0.09
C LEU A 60 1.60 -18.67 1.32
N GLU A 61 2.73 -19.28 1.70
CA GLU A 61 3.39 -19.02 2.97
C GLU A 61 3.85 -17.56 3.09
N GLN A 62 4.52 -17.03 2.07
CA GLN A 62 4.99 -15.65 2.03
C GLN A 62 3.83 -14.64 2.11
N ILE A 63 2.74 -14.90 1.37
CA ILE A 63 1.50 -14.12 1.43
C ILE A 63 0.92 -14.14 2.84
N GLY A 64 0.80 -15.31 3.46
CA GLY A 64 0.27 -15.45 4.82
C GLY A 64 1.11 -14.70 5.86
N ASN A 65 2.44 -14.83 5.78
CA ASN A 65 3.35 -14.12 6.68
C ASN A 65 3.22 -12.59 6.56
N LEU A 66 3.14 -12.08 5.33
CA LEU A 66 2.96 -10.65 5.09
C LEU A 66 1.58 -10.17 5.55
N GLN A 67 0.52 -10.98 5.35
CA GLN A 67 -0.83 -10.68 5.82
C GLN A 67 -0.88 -10.54 7.35
N GLN A 68 -0.29 -11.49 8.08
CA GLN A 68 -0.26 -11.44 9.55
C GLN A 68 0.47 -10.20 10.07
N LYS A 69 1.58 -9.81 9.42
CA LYS A 69 2.27 -8.56 9.73
C LYS A 69 1.34 -7.34 9.55
N TYR A 70 0.56 -7.30 8.47
CA TYR A 70 -0.38 -6.19 8.26
C TYR A 70 -1.54 -6.18 9.25
N PHE A 71 -2.07 -7.32 9.67
CA PHE A 71 -3.07 -7.37 10.73
C PHE A 71 -2.55 -6.78 12.04
N GLN A 72 -1.33 -7.14 12.44
CA GLN A 72 -0.69 -6.56 13.62
C GLN A 72 -0.51 -5.03 13.51
N ILE A 73 -0.09 -4.55 12.34
CA ILE A 73 0.04 -3.10 12.08
C ILE A 73 -1.31 -2.39 12.19
N VAL A 74 -2.38 -2.98 11.65
CA VAL A 74 -3.74 -2.40 11.73
C VAL A 74 -4.18 -2.26 13.18
N ASP A 75 -3.99 -3.31 13.98
CA ASP A 75 -4.37 -3.32 15.40
C ASP A 75 -3.54 -2.35 16.24
N GLU A 76 -2.28 -2.14 15.89
CA GLU A 76 -1.41 -1.15 16.56
C GLU A 76 -1.74 0.29 16.13
N LEU A 77 -2.11 0.51 14.86
CA LEU A 77 -2.33 1.84 14.29
C LEU A 77 -3.71 2.42 14.59
N LEU A 78 -4.75 1.57 14.56
CA LEU A 78 -6.16 1.98 14.59
C LEU A 78 -6.84 1.49 15.86
N ASN A 79 -7.11 2.43 16.77
CA ASN A 79 -7.83 2.21 18.02
C ASN A 79 -9.36 2.41 17.87
N ASP A 80 -9.79 3.13 16.84
CA ASP A 80 -11.21 3.21 16.48
C ASP A 80 -11.66 1.87 15.90
N LYS A 81 -12.64 1.24 16.55
CA LYS A 81 -13.09 -0.12 16.20
C LYS A 81 -13.70 -0.23 14.80
N ILE A 82 -14.37 0.82 14.34
CA ILE A 82 -15.02 0.83 13.03
C ILE A 82 -13.94 0.94 11.95
N LEU A 83 -13.02 1.89 12.10
CA LEU A 83 -11.91 2.09 11.14
C LEU A 83 -10.94 0.90 11.13
N ASN A 84 -10.68 0.31 12.29
CA ASN A 84 -9.88 -0.91 12.41
C ASN A 84 -10.54 -2.06 11.63
N SER A 85 -11.83 -2.32 11.86
CA SER A 85 -12.55 -3.38 11.14
C SER A 85 -12.61 -3.14 9.62
N GLU A 86 -12.78 -1.89 9.19
CA GLU A 86 -12.71 -1.48 7.78
C GLU A 86 -11.32 -1.81 7.20
N ALA A 87 -10.25 -1.45 7.91
CA ALA A 87 -8.88 -1.70 7.49
C ALA A 87 -8.51 -3.18 7.45
N LEU A 88 -8.92 -3.98 8.44
CA LEU A 88 -8.74 -5.44 8.42
C LEU A 88 -9.45 -6.07 7.21
N THR A 89 -10.67 -5.63 6.91
CA THR A 89 -11.44 -6.11 5.74
C THR A 89 -10.72 -5.77 4.43
N TYR A 90 -10.20 -4.54 4.32
CA TYR A 90 -9.43 -4.10 3.15
C TYR A 90 -8.14 -4.91 2.98
N VAL A 91 -7.35 -5.06 4.05
CA VAL A 91 -6.14 -5.90 4.07
C VAL A 91 -6.47 -7.32 3.61
N GLU A 92 -7.51 -7.94 4.20
CA GLU A 92 -7.95 -9.28 3.80
C GLU A 92 -8.30 -9.36 2.31
N SER A 93 -8.97 -8.36 1.75
CA SER A 93 -9.29 -8.31 0.32
C SER A 93 -8.04 -8.24 -0.57
N VAL A 94 -7.03 -7.47 -0.18
CA VAL A 94 -5.75 -7.38 -0.89
C VAL A 94 -5.02 -8.72 -0.87
N PHE A 95 -4.96 -9.38 0.28
CA PHE A 95 -4.27 -10.67 0.38
C PHE A 95 -5.05 -11.81 -0.31
N ARG A 96 -6.39 -11.77 -0.35
CA ARG A 96 -7.19 -12.66 -1.21
C ARG A 96 -6.86 -12.48 -2.69
N LEU A 97 -6.68 -11.24 -3.15
CA LEU A 97 -6.25 -10.97 -4.52
C LEU A 97 -4.86 -11.53 -4.81
N LEU A 98 -3.91 -11.39 -3.87
CA LEU A 98 -2.58 -11.99 -4.04
C LEU A 98 -2.64 -13.52 -4.12
N GLN A 99 -3.51 -14.15 -3.32
CA GLN A 99 -3.73 -15.61 -3.36
C GLN A 99 -4.30 -16.07 -4.70
N SER A 100 -5.20 -15.29 -5.33
CA SER A 100 -5.78 -15.68 -6.62
C SER A 100 -4.74 -15.77 -7.73
N TYR A 101 -3.67 -14.98 -7.66
CA TYR A 101 -2.58 -15.02 -8.63
C TYR A 101 -1.69 -16.27 -8.54
N VAL A 102 -1.72 -17.03 -7.45
CA VAL A 102 -0.80 -18.16 -7.22
C VAL A 102 -0.96 -19.27 -8.26
N GLU A 103 -2.16 -19.46 -8.78
CA GLU A 103 -2.48 -20.46 -9.79
C GLU A 103 -2.53 -19.90 -11.22
N GLU A 104 -2.35 -18.59 -11.38
CA GLU A 104 -2.42 -17.91 -12.67
C GLU A 104 -1.07 -17.93 -13.43
N ALA A 105 -1.14 -17.78 -14.75
CA ALA A 105 0.06 -17.62 -15.57
C ALA A 105 0.76 -16.28 -15.24
N HIS A 106 2.04 -16.34 -14.89
CA HIS A 106 2.81 -15.16 -14.56
C HIS A 106 2.99 -14.25 -15.80
N THR A 107 2.70 -12.95 -15.62
CA THR A 107 2.90 -11.93 -16.64
C THR A 107 3.53 -10.68 -16.02
N HIS A 108 4.14 -9.83 -16.86
CA HIS A 108 4.64 -8.54 -16.40
C HIS A 108 3.52 -7.65 -15.82
N GLY A 109 2.30 -7.73 -16.37
CA GLY A 109 1.14 -7.05 -15.83
C GLY A 109 0.74 -7.54 -14.43
N MET A 110 0.83 -8.86 -14.18
CA MET A 110 0.60 -9.43 -12.85
C MET A 110 1.66 -8.96 -11.85
N TYR A 111 2.94 -8.96 -12.24
CA TYR A 111 4.02 -8.43 -11.41
C TYR A 111 3.73 -6.98 -10.97
N ASN A 112 3.38 -6.10 -11.91
CA ASN A 112 3.06 -4.70 -11.59
C ASN A 112 1.86 -4.58 -10.64
N LYS A 113 0.81 -5.39 -10.86
CA LYS A 113 -0.37 -5.44 -9.98
C LYS A 113 -0.04 -5.91 -8.56
N ILE A 114 0.81 -6.91 -8.42
CA ILE A 114 1.26 -7.45 -7.13
C ILE A 114 2.06 -6.39 -6.38
N VAL A 115 3.08 -5.81 -7.00
CA VAL A 115 3.98 -4.85 -6.34
C VAL A 115 3.23 -3.58 -5.94
N ALA A 116 2.32 -3.09 -6.78
CA ALA A 116 1.51 -1.90 -6.49
C ALA A 116 0.62 -2.04 -5.24
N GLN A 117 0.32 -3.27 -4.79
CA GLN A 117 -0.44 -3.47 -3.56
C GLN A 117 0.26 -2.86 -2.34
N GLY A 118 1.60 -2.75 -2.36
CA GLY A 118 2.36 -2.18 -1.25
C GLY A 118 1.99 -0.71 -1.01
N GLU A 119 1.98 0.11 -2.06
CA GLU A 119 1.57 1.52 -2.01
C GLU A 119 0.08 1.64 -1.66
N MET A 120 -0.78 0.80 -2.24
CA MET A 120 -2.22 0.80 -1.96
C MET A 120 -2.51 0.52 -0.48
N LEU A 121 -1.85 -0.47 0.12
CA LEU A 121 -1.96 -0.77 1.55
C LEU A 121 -1.51 0.42 2.40
N SER A 122 -0.31 0.96 2.13
CA SER A 122 0.25 2.05 2.93
C SER A 122 -0.61 3.32 2.90
N THR A 123 -1.11 3.70 1.72
CA THR A 123 -1.93 4.90 1.52
C THR A 123 -3.33 4.73 2.10
N PHE A 124 -3.94 3.55 1.95
CA PHE A 124 -5.22 3.23 2.57
C PHE A 124 -5.13 3.31 4.09
N LEU A 125 -4.19 2.59 4.72
CA LEU A 125 -4.04 2.56 6.17
C LEU A 125 -3.74 3.95 6.74
N PHE A 126 -2.86 4.71 6.08
CA PHE A 126 -2.56 6.06 6.52
C PHE A 126 -3.78 6.98 6.40
N SER A 127 -4.63 6.81 5.37
CA SER A 127 -5.88 7.60 5.25
C SER A 127 -6.86 7.34 6.41
N ARG A 128 -7.02 6.07 6.82
CA ARG A 128 -7.84 5.69 7.98
C ARG A 128 -7.25 6.26 9.27
N PHE A 129 -5.93 6.22 9.40
CA PHE A 129 -5.24 6.82 10.54
C PHE A 129 -5.46 8.34 10.62
N LEU A 130 -5.36 9.07 9.50
CA LEU A 130 -5.67 10.50 9.50
C LEU A 130 -7.13 10.79 9.88
N GLN A 131 -8.07 9.96 9.39
CA GLN A 131 -9.48 10.08 9.77
C GLN A 131 -9.69 9.87 11.28
N GLN A 132 -9.06 8.84 11.87
CA GLN A 132 -9.09 8.61 13.32
C GLN A 132 -8.58 9.82 14.10
N GLU A 133 -7.53 10.46 13.59
CA GLU A 133 -6.87 11.61 14.22
C GLU A 133 -7.61 12.93 13.96
N GLY A 134 -8.79 12.90 13.32
CA GLY A 134 -9.59 14.07 13.01
C GLY A 134 -8.99 14.98 11.95
N ILE A 135 -8.05 14.47 11.14
CA ILE A 135 -7.40 15.23 10.07
C ILE A 135 -8.18 15.02 8.77
N HIS A 136 -8.66 16.12 8.19
CA HIS A 136 -9.38 16.10 6.93
C HIS A 136 -8.44 15.73 5.77
N ALA A 137 -8.53 14.48 5.33
CA ALA A 137 -7.76 13.93 4.21
C ALA A 137 -8.68 13.08 3.32
N GLN A 138 -8.41 13.10 2.01
CA GLN A 138 -9.07 12.26 1.03
C GLN A 138 -8.02 11.41 0.33
N LEU A 139 -8.22 10.10 0.32
CA LEU A 139 -7.40 9.19 -0.47
C LEU A 139 -7.74 9.36 -1.95
N VAL A 140 -6.73 9.59 -2.78
CA VAL A 140 -6.87 9.68 -4.24
C VAL A 140 -6.03 8.58 -4.87
N SER A 141 -6.63 7.78 -5.73
CA SER A 141 -5.92 6.72 -6.44
C SER A 141 -5.10 7.31 -7.58
N ALA A 142 -3.80 7.02 -7.59
CA ALA A 142 -2.93 7.38 -8.70
C ALA A 142 -3.41 6.76 -10.03
N LEU A 143 -4.12 5.62 -9.98
CA LEU A 143 -4.63 4.95 -11.18
C LEU A 143 -5.71 5.76 -11.91
N ASP A 144 -6.34 6.72 -11.23
CA ASP A 144 -7.42 7.52 -11.82
C ASP A 144 -6.87 8.64 -12.72
N PHE A 145 -5.65 9.09 -12.45
CA PHE A 145 -5.09 10.29 -13.09
C PHE A 145 -3.66 10.14 -13.61
N MET A 146 -2.83 9.26 -13.04
CA MET A 146 -1.49 8.99 -13.58
C MET A 146 -1.57 8.03 -14.75
N ARG A 147 -1.09 8.50 -15.91
CA ARG A 147 -0.92 7.68 -17.10
C ARG A 147 0.50 7.79 -17.61
N VAL A 148 0.99 6.67 -18.12
CA VAL A 148 2.26 6.59 -18.81
C VAL A 148 2.03 6.12 -20.24
N ASP A 149 2.85 6.61 -21.15
CA ASP A 149 2.84 6.17 -22.53
C ASP A 149 3.58 4.81 -22.71
N ARG A 150 3.75 4.39 -23.96
CA ARG A 150 4.42 3.13 -24.29
C ARG A 150 5.92 3.10 -23.94
N THR A 151 6.50 4.26 -23.65
CA THR A 151 7.90 4.42 -23.23
C THR A 151 8.05 4.62 -21.72
N ASN A 152 6.96 4.49 -20.95
CA ASN A 152 6.88 4.75 -19.52
C ASN A 152 7.10 6.24 -19.14
N GLU A 153 6.93 7.15 -20.09
CA GLU A 153 6.94 8.59 -19.81
C GLU A 153 5.54 9.09 -19.42
N PRO A 154 5.42 10.15 -18.60
CA PRO A 154 4.12 10.73 -18.27
C PRO A 154 3.35 11.15 -19.52
N ASP A 155 2.08 10.73 -19.63
CA ASP A 155 1.19 11.15 -20.72
C ASP A 155 0.69 12.58 -20.46
N LEU A 156 1.47 13.57 -20.91
CA LEU A 156 1.19 15.00 -20.76
C LEU A 156 -0.06 15.49 -21.51
N PHE A 157 -0.62 14.68 -22.43
CA PHE A 157 -1.85 15.05 -23.11
C PHE A 157 -3.08 14.70 -22.26
N TYR A 158 -2.99 13.63 -21.47
CA TYR A 158 -4.05 13.21 -20.57
C TYR A 158 -4.00 13.90 -19.19
N ILE A 159 -2.80 14.20 -18.69
CA ILE A 159 -2.53 14.83 -17.38
C ILE A 159 -2.51 16.35 -17.53
#